data_AF-G8PCU8-F1
#
_entry.id   AF-G8PCU8-F1
#
_cell.length_a   1.000
_cell.length_b   1.000
_cell.length_c   1.000
_cell.angle_alpha   90.00
_cell.angle_beta   90.00
_cell.angle_gamma   90.00
#
_symmetry.space_group_name_H-M   'P 1'
#
loop_
_entity.id
_entity.type
_entity.pdbx_description
1 polymer ?
#
loop_
_entity_poly.entity_id
_entity_poly.type
_entity_poly.pdbx_seq_one_letter_code
_entity_poly.pdbx_strand_id
1 'polypeptide(L)'
;MIFVQFFSLLQVVIQIYMLLIFVWVLMSWLPGARQSALGRFIDRICEPYMRWFRFIPPFFGIDFSPVIALFVLDLVMQGIQYISILLFGM
;
A
#
# COMPACT_ATOMS: atom_id res chain seq x y z
N MET A 1 -12.92 -11.06 21.82
CA MET A 1 -13.53 -11.16 20.47
C MET A 1 -13.53 -9.82 19.73
N ILE A 2 -14.04 -8.71 20.30
CA ILE A 2 -14.13 -7.43 19.57
C ILE A 2 -12.78 -6.83 19.16
N PHE A 3 -11.75 -6.90 20.01
CA PHE A 3 -10.42 -6.40 19.67
C PHE A 3 -9.79 -7.18 18.52
N VAL A 4 -9.91 -8.50 18.52
CA VAL A 4 -9.41 -9.37 17.43
C VAL A 4 -10.06 -8.98 16.10
N GLN A 5 -11.36 -8.73 16.09
CA GLN A 5 -12.08 -8.27 14.90
C GLN A 5 -11.55 -6.92 14.39
N PHE A 6 -11.22 -5.99 15.29
CA PHE A 6 -10.59 -4.73 14.92
C PHE A 6 -9.23 -4.93 14.25
N PHE A 7 -8.36 -5.77 14.82
CA PHE A 7 -7.06 -6.09 14.22
C PHE A 7 -7.21 -6.76 12.84
N SER A 8 -8.17 -7.67 12.69
CA SER A 8 -8.48 -8.30 11.40
C SER A 8 -8.98 -7.29 10.36
N LEU A 9 -9.87 -6.37 10.75
CA LEU A 9 -10.33 -5.29 9.86
C LEU A 9 -9.18 -4.39 9.42
N LEU A 10 -8.28 -4.04 10.34
CA LEU A 10 -7.10 -3.23 10.03
C LEU A 10 -6.18 -3.94 9.02
N GLN A 11 -5.96 -5.24 9.18
CA GLN A 11 -5.17 -6.04 8.23
C GLN A 11 -5.82 -6.05 6.83
N VAL A 12 -7.13 -6.25 6.75
CA VAL A 12 -7.86 -6.21 5.47
C VAL A 12 -7.74 -4.85 4.80
N VAL A 13 -7.87 -3.76 5.55
CA VAL A 13 -7.71 -2.40 5.01
C VAL A 13 -6.30 -2.19 4.44
N ILE A 14 -5.27 -2.65 5.14
CA ILE A 14 -3.87 -2.56 4.66
C ILE A 14 -3.68 -3.40 3.40
N GLN A 15 -4.20 -4.62 3.33
CA GLN A 15 -4.12 -5.48 2.15
C GLN A 15 -4.81 -4.85 0.94
N ILE A 16 -6.00 -4.28 1.12
CA ILE A 16 -6.71 -3.55 0.07
C ILE A 16 -5.88 -2.34 -0.38
N TYR A 17 -5.24 -1.63 0.54
CA TYR A 17 -4.39 -0.50 0.21
C TYR A 17 -3.13 -0.91 -0.56
N MET A 18 -2.49 -2.01 -0.19
CA MET A 18 -1.37 -2.61 -0.94
C MET A 18 -1.80 -2.99 -2.36
N LEU A 19 -2.99 -3.59 -2.52
CA LEU A 19 -3.56 -3.90 -3.83
C LEU A 19 -3.81 -2.61 -4.65
N LEU A 20 -4.33 -1.56 -4.02
CA LEU A 20 -4.54 -0.24 -4.63
C LEU A 20 -3.23 0.34 -5.17
N ILE A 21 -2.16 0.29 -4.37
CA ILE A 21 -0.81 0.70 -4.79
C ILE A 21 -0.32 -0.16 -5.94
N PHE A 22 -0.50 -1.48 -5.87
CA PHE A 22 -0.09 -2.37 -6.96
C PHE A 22 -0.80 -2.00 -8.28
N VAL A 23 -2.12 -1.79 -8.25
CA VAL A 23 -2.90 -1.32 -9.39
C VAL A 23 -2.42 0.05 -9.87
N TRP A 24 -2.12 0.97 -8.94
CA TRP A 24 -1.59 2.30 -9.24
C TRP A 24 -0.25 2.26 -10.02
N VAL A 25 0.61 1.29 -9.70
CA VAL A 25 1.86 1.04 -10.43
C VAL A 25 1.59 0.47 -11.82
N LEU A 26 0.70 -0.52 -11.93
CA LEU A 26 0.33 -1.09 -13.23
C LEU A 26 -0.26 -0.02 -14.17
N MET A 27 -1.05 0.91 -13.64
CA MET A 27 -1.58 2.06 -14.39
C MET A 27 -0.50 3.01 -14.90
N SER A 28 0.70 3.01 -14.30
CA SER A 28 1.82 3.82 -14.80
C SER A 28 2.43 3.27 -16.09
N TRP A 29 2.27 1.96 -16.35
CA TRP A 29 2.79 1.29 -17.53
C TRP A 29 1.81 1.34 -18.71
N LEU A 30 0.51 1.49 -18.42
CA LEU A 30 -0.53 1.58 -19.44
C LEU A 30 -0.75 3.04 -19.90
N PRO A 31 -0.54 3.36 -21.19
CA PRO A 31 -0.74 4.72 -21.69
C PRO A 31 -2.20 5.15 -21.54
N GLY A 32 -2.44 6.34 -20.98
CA GLY A 32 -3.80 6.87 -20.78
C GLY A 32 -4.49 6.42 -19.47
N ALA A 33 -3.97 5.42 -18.76
CA ALA A 33 -4.67 4.83 -17.62
C ALA A 33 -4.75 5.77 -16.41
N ARG A 34 -3.65 6.46 -16.06
CA ARG A 34 -3.65 7.48 -14.99
C ARG A 34 -4.56 8.68 -15.30
N GLN A 35 -4.71 9.02 -16.58
CA GLN A 35 -5.57 10.12 -17.02
C GLN A 35 -7.06 9.76 -17.00
N SER A 36 -7.44 8.50 -16.78
CA SER A 36 -8.84 8.10 -16.64
C SER A 36 -9.46 8.64 -15.32
N ALA A 37 -10.79 8.66 -15.22
CA ALA A 37 -11.46 9.08 -13.98
C ALA A 37 -11.07 8.18 -12.79
N LEU A 38 -10.95 6.87 -13.02
CA LEU A 38 -10.51 5.90 -12.03
C LEU A 38 -9.03 6.06 -11.69
N GLY A 39 -8.18 6.32 -12.69
CA GLY A 39 -6.76 6.63 -12.48
C GLY A 39 -6.55 7.84 -11.59
N ARG A 40 -7.25 8.95 -11.85
CA ARG A 40 -7.20 10.16 -10.99
C ARG A 40 -7.71 9.90 -9.57
N PHE A 41 -8.72 9.04 -9.41
CA PHE A 41 -9.22 8.65 -8.10
C PHE A 41 -8.18 7.87 -7.31
N ILE A 42 -7.56 6.86 -7.93
CA ILE A 42 -6.51 6.05 -7.30
C ILE A 42 -5.26 6.90 -7.02
N ASP A 43 -4.87 7.79 -7.94
CA ASP A 43 -3.79 8.76 -7.75
C ASP A 43 -4.00 9.54 -6.45
N ARG A 44 -5.21 10.10 -6.24
CA ARG A 44 -5.50 10.90 -5.03
C ARG A 44 -5.35 10.11 -3.73
N ILE A 45 -5.59 8.80 -3.75
CA ILE A 45 -5.49 7.93 -2.56
C ILE A 45 -4.04 7.47 -2.34
N CYS A 46 -3.31 7.15 -3.42
CA CYS A 46 -1.96 6.59 -3.33
C CYS A 46 -0.88 7.67 -3.22
N GLU A 47 -1.08 8.84 -3.82
CA GLU A 47 -0.07 9.91 -3.89
C GLU A 47 0.42 10.38 -2.51
N PRO A 48 -0.42 10.62 -1.49
CA PRO A 48 0.05 11.11 -0.19
C PRO A 48 1.05 10.16 0.48
N TYR A 49 0.81 8.84 0.36
CA TYR A 49 1.73 7.84 0.89
C TYR A 49 2.98 7.70 0.01
N MET A 50 2.80 7.62 -1.31
CA MET A 50 3.91 7.51 -2.27
C MET A 50 4.86 8.71 -2.22
N ARG A 51 4.36 9.89 -1.84
CA ARG A 51 5.17 11.10 -1.69
C ARG A 51 6.34 10.90 -0.73
N TRP A 52 6.18 10.09 0.31
CA TRP A 52 7.26 9.76 1.26
C TRP A 52 8.39 8.96 0.63
N PHE A 53 8.15 8.28 -0.48
CA PHE A 53 9.13 7.41 -1.15
C PHE A 53 9.77 8.03 -2.38
N ARG A 54 9.33 9.23 -2.81
CA ARG A 54 9.86 9.95 -3.98
C ARG A 54 11.34 10.35 -3.89
N PHE A 55 11.98 10.15 -2.73
CA PHE A 55 13.43 10.31 -2.61
C PHE A 55 14.20 9.19 -3.32
N ILE A 56 13.54 8.07 -3.65
CA ILE A 56 14.15 6.96 -4.39
C ILE A 56 14.21 7.39 -5.87
N PRO A 57 15.41 7.57 -6.45
CA PRO A 57 15.53 7.93 -7.85
C PRO A 57 15.02 6.79 -8.74
N PRO A 58 14.41 7.11 -9.90
CA PRO A 58 14.05 6.09 -10.88
C PRO A 58 15.30 5.38 -11.38
N PHE A 59 15.24 4.05 -11.48
CA PHE A 59 16.31 3.26 -12.10
C PHE A 59 15.86 2.81 -13.50
N PHE A 60 16.69 3.05 -14.51
CA PHE A 60 16.36 2.73 -15.91
C PHE A 60 15.02 3.31 -16.40
N GLY A 61 14.62 4.48 -15.88
CA GLY A 61 13.33 5.11 -16.22
C GLY A 61 12.11 4.46 -15.57
N ILE A 62 12.30 3.47 -14.70
CA ILE A 62 11.25 2.82 -13.92
C ILE A 62 11.28 3.33 -12.48
N ASP A 63 10.09 3.64 -11.95
CA ASP A 63 9.92 4.07 -10.55
C ASP A 63 9.90 2.85 -9.62
N PHE A 64 10.92 2.73 -8.77
CA PHE A 64 11.04 1.67 -7.76
C PHE A 64 10.48 2.08 -6.38
N SER A 65 10.08 3.35 -6.21
CA SER A 65 9.43 3.84 -4.98
C SER A 65 8.27 2.94 -4.52
N PRO A 66 7.40 2.43 -5.41
CA PRO A 66 6.26 1.61 -5.00
C PRO A 66 6.66 0.26 -4.40
N VAL A 67 7.77 -0.33 -4.85
CA VAL A 67 8.27 -1.61 -4.31
C VAL A 67 8.65 -1.42 -2.85
N ILE A 68 9.39 -0.35 -2.55
CA ILE A 68 9.80 -0.04 -1.18
C ILE A 68 8.59 0.36 -0.33
N ALA A 69 7.64 1.09 -0.90
CA ALA A 69 6.40 1.46 -0.21
C ALA A 69 5.55 0.22 0.15
N LEU A 70 5.40 -0.74 -0.77
CA LEU A 70 4.74 -2.01 -0.49
C LEU A 70 5.48 -2.82 0.57
N PHE A 71 6.81 -2.87 0.51
CA PHE A 71 7.64 -3.53 1.52
C PHE A 71 7.44 -2.92 2.91
N VAL A 72 7.39 -1.60 3.03
CA VAL A 72 7.11 -0.92 4.30
C VAL A 72 5.70 -1.26 4.83
N LEU A 73 4.68 -1.28 3.97
CA LEU A 73 3.33 -1.71 4.39
C LEU A 73 3.29 -3.16 4.84
N ASP A 74 4.05 -4.05 4.19
CA ASP A 74 4.15 -5.45 4.60
C ASP A 74 4.78 -5.57 6.00
N LEU A 75 5.84 -4.83 6.29
CA LEU A 75 6.42 -4.75 7.64
C LEU A 75 5.41 -4.24 8.68
N VAL A 76 4.60 -3.23 8.33
CA VAL A 76 3.53 -2.74 9.21
C VAL A 76 2.49 -3.83 9.46
N MET A 77 2.09 -4.58 8.43
CA MET A 77 1.14 -5.69 8.54
C MET A 77 1.69 -6.80 9.47
N GLN A 78 2.95 -7.19 9.29
CA GLN A 78 3.63 -8.17 10.15
C GLN A 78 3.71 -7.68 11.60
N GLY A 79 4.03 -6.40 11.82
CA GLY A 79 4.05 -5.80 13.15
C GLY A 79 2.69 -5.82 13.84
N ILE A 80 1.62 -5.50 13.10
CA ILE A 80 0.23 -5.57 13.60
C ILE A 80 -0.14 -7.02 13.97
N GLN A 81 0.22 -7.99 13.13
CA GLN A 81 0.01 -9.41 13.42
C GLN A 81 0.74 -9.82 14.69
N TYR A 82 2.03 -9.50 14.81
CA TYR A 82 2.83 -9.80 15.99
C TYR A 82 2.24 -9.20 17.27
N ILE A 83 1.83 -7.93 17.24
CA ILE A 83 1.20 -7.26 18.38
C ILE A 83 -0.13 -7.94 18.74
N SER A 84 -0.94 -8.32 17.74
CA SER A 84 -2.20 -9.03 18.00
C SER A 84 -1.96 -10.37 18.70
N ILE A 85 -0.95 -11.14 18.29
CA ILE A 85 -0.56 -12.40 18.93
C ILE A 85 -0.07 -12.14 20.36
N LEU A 86 0.78 -11.14 20.56
CA LEU A 86 1.31 -10.78 21.88
C LEU A 86 0.20 -10.38 22.86
N LEU A 87 -0.80 -9.61 22.40
CA LEU A 87 -1.88 -9.09 23.25
C LEU A 87 -2.96 -10.12 23.56
N PHE A 88 -3.31 -10.99 22.61
CA PHE A 88 -4.42 -11.92 22.76
C PHE A 88 -3.98 -13.37 22.99
N GLY A 89 -2.69 -13.68 22.83
CA GLY A 89 -2.12 -15.00 23.13
C GLY A 89 -2.67 -16.14 22.29
N MET A 90 -3.29 -15.83 21.13
CA MET A 90 -3.85 -16.79 20.19
C MET A 90 -2.97 -16.91 18.95
#